data_AF-A0A359IAX2-F1
#
_entry.id   AF-A0A359IAX2-F1
#
_cell.length_a   1.000
_cell.length_b   1.000
_cell.length_c   1.000
_cell.angle_alpha   90.00
_cell.angle_beta   90.00
_cell.angle_gamma   90.00
#
_symmetry.space_group_name_H-M   'P 1'
#
loop_
_entity.id
_entity.type
_entity.pdbx_description
1 polymer ?
#
loop_
_entity_poly.entity_id
_entity_poly.type
_entity_poly.pdbx_seq_one_letter_code
_entity_poly.pdbx_strand_id
1 'polypeptide(L)' 'MAGQMGNERVTVQNLQVIKVLPEHNLLVIKGSIPGAKGSIVIVEK' A
#
# COMPACT_ATOMS: atom_id res chain seq x y z
N MET A 1 -26.66 8.78 11.71
CA MET A 1 -26.27 7.98 12.88
C MET A 1 -24.77 7.75 12.81
N ALA A 2 -24.06 7.79 13.95
CA ALA A 2 -22.64 7.49 14.00
C ALA A 2 -22.41 5.96 14.02
N GLY A 3 -21.33 5.49 13.39
CA GLY A 3 -20.92 4.08 13.34
C GLY A 3 -19.39 3.95 13.28
N GLN A 4 -18.88 2.73 13.24
CA GLN A 4 -17.45 2.46 13.08
C GLN A 4 -17.02 2.74 11.63
N MET A 5 -15.94 3.51 11.45
CA MET A 5 -15.32 3.75 10.15
C MET A 5 -13.91 3.17 10.10
N GLY A 6 -13.54 2.58 8.96
CA GLY A 6 -12.24 1.95 8.74
C GLY A 6 -12.24 0.45 9.07
N ASN A 7 -11.04 -0.11 9.26
CA ASN A 7 -10.81 -1.57 9.39
C ASN A 7 -11.42 -2.37 8.21
N GLU A 8 -11.33 -1.82 7.02
CA GLU A 8 -11.82 -2.39 5.78
C GLU A 8 -10.66 -2.58 4.80
N ARG A 9 -10.79 -3.56 3.89
CA ARG A 9 -9.79 -3.80 2.85
C ARG A 9 -10.00 -2.79 1.72
N VAL A 10 -8.99 -1.97 1.48
CA VAL A 10 -8.99 -0.95 0.41
C VAL A 10 -7.83 -1.18 -0.54
N THR A 11 -8.06 -0.97 -1.83
CA THR A 11 -7.03 -1.03 -2.88
C THR A 11 -6.89 0.34 -3.55
N VAL A 12 -5.66 0.84 -3.63
CA VAL A 12 -5.34 2.06 -4.38
C VAL A 12 -4.79 1.63 -5.74
N GLN A 13 -5.41 2.10 -6.82
CA GLN A 13 -5.05 1.74 -8.18
C GLN A 13 -4.11 2.76 -8.81
N ASN A 14 -3.44 2.37 -9.91
CA ASN A 14 -2.60 3.25 -10.73
C ASN A 14 -1.41 3.90 -9.98
N LEU A 15 -0.90 3.23 -8.94
CA LEU A 15 0.33 3.64 -8.27
C LEU A 15 1.55 3.31 -9.15
N GLN A 16 2.51 4.24 -9.18
CA GLN A 16 3.71 4.08 -10.01
C GLN A 16 4.86 3.50 -9.17
N VAL A 17 5.47 2.43 -9.64
CA VAL A 17 6.74 1.93 -9.09
C VAL A 17 7.88 2.80 -9.61
N ILE A 18 8.58 3.50 -8.74
CA ILE A 18 9.70 4.39 -9.10
C ILE A 18 11.02 3.61 -9.14
N LYS A 19 11.22 2.69 -8.19
CA LYS A 19 12.49 1.97 -8.06
C LYS A 19 12.27 0.58 -7.46
N VAL A 20 13.02 -0.39 -7.96
CA VAL A 20 13.13 -1.74 -7.38
C VAL A 20 14.58 -1.92 -6.97
N LEU A 21 14.81 -2.30 -5.71
CA LEU A 21 16.13 -2.56 -5.14
C LEU A 21 16.17 -4.01 -4.62
N PRO A 22 16.48 -4.99 -5.49
CA PRO A 22 16.45 -6.41 -5.12
C PRO A 22 17.43 -6.76 -4.01
N GLU A 23 18.60 -6.13 -3.99
CA GLU A 23 19.65 -6.37 -2.98
C GLU A 23 19.18 -6.09 -1.54
N HIS A 24 18.22 -5.18 -1.39
CA HIS A 24 17.64 -4.81 -0.10
C HIS A 24 16.19 -5.31 0.06
N ASN A 25 15.65 -6.03 -0.93
CA ASN A 25 14.23 -6.39 -1.02
C ASN A 25 13.28 -5.18 -0.85
N LEU A 26 13.63 -4.03 -1.47
CA LEU A 26 12.84 -2.80 -1.37
C LEU A 26 12.13 -2.47 -2.68
N LEU A 27 10.87 -2.04 -2.55
CA LEU A 27 10.04 -1.50 -3.62
C LEU A 27 9.66 -0.05 -3.29
N VAL A 28 10.08 0.90 -4.12
CA VAL A 28 9.77 2.33 -3.94
C VAL A 28 8.58 2.68 -4.82
N ILE A 29 7.47 3.04 -4.18
CA ILE A 29 6.19 3.36 -4.84
C ILE A 29 5.90 4.86 -4.68
N LYS A 30 5.46 5.50 -5.75
CA LYS A 30 4.95 6.88 -5.73
C LYS A 30 3.50 6.88 -5.27
N GLY A 31 3.25 7.46 -4.10
CA GLY A 31 1.89 7.67 -3.59
C GLY A 31 1.70 7.13 -2.17
N SER A 32 0.44 7.01 -1.76
CA SER A 32 0.06 6.50 -0.44
C SER A 32 -0.42 5.06 -0.52
N ILE A 33 -0.01 4.24 0.45
CA ILE A 33 -0.42 2.85 0.58
C ILE A 33 -1.42 2.77 1.75
N PRO A 34 -2.56 2.09 1.60
CA PRO A 34 -3.53 1.95 2.68
C PRO A 34 -2.96 1.09 3.81
N GLY A 35 -3.28 1.46 5.05
CA GLY A 35 -2.81 0.79 6.26
C GLY A 35 -1.74 1.57 7.03
N ALA A 36 -1.33 1.04 8.17
CA ALA A 36 -0.32 1.63 9.02
C ALA A 36 1.08 1.11 8.66
N LYS A 37 2.12 1.76 9.17
CA LYS A 37 3.50 1.26 9.02
C LYS A 37 3.62 -0.16 9.60
N GLY A 38 4.12 -1.09 8.79
CA GLY A 38 4.26 -2.50 9.18
C GLY A 38 3.04 -3.38 8.87
N SER A 39 1.97 -2.82 8.30
CA SER A 39 0.87 -3.63 7.76
C SER A 39 1.33 -4.47 6.57
N ILE A 40 0.71 -5.65 6.43
CA ILE A 40 0.90 -6.52 5.28
C ILE A 40 0.02 -5.99 4.14
N VAL A 41 0.59 -5.89 2.94
CA VAL A 41 -0.10 -5.44 1.74
C VAL A 41 0.10 -6.43 0.61
N ILE A 42 -0.83 -6.42 -0.34
CA ILE A 42 -0.77 -7.23 -1.56
C ILE A 42 -0.60 -6.26 -2.73
N VAL A 43 0.36 -6.54 -3.60
CA VAL A 43 0.61 -5.76 -4.81
C VAL A 43 0.20 -6.61 -6.01
N GLU A 44 -0.70 -6.08 -6.84
CA GLU A 44 -1.26 -6.72 -8.04
C GLU A 44 -0.94 -5.87 -9.28
N LYS A 45 -0.89 -6.51 -10.46
CA LYS A 45 -0.60 -5.87 -11.75
C LYS A 45 -1.89 -5.42 -12.45
#